data_AF-A0A6I8M071-F1
#
_entry.id   AF-A0A6I8M071-F1
#
_cell.length_a   1.000
_cell.length_b   1.000
_cell.length_c   1.000
_cell.angle_alpha   90.00
_cell.angle_beta   90.00
_cell.angle_gamma   90.00
#
_symmetry.space_group_name_H-M   'P 1'
#
loop_
_entity.id
_entity.type
_entity.pdbx_description
1 polymer ?
#
loop_
_entity_poly.entity_id
_entity_poly.type
_entity_poly.pdbx_seq_one_letter_code
_entity_poly.pdbx_strand_id
1 'polypeptide(L)'
;MTSDALPLPVSFALAVRGYDRDQVDEHLAELNEEIRLLTLDRDAAIAEAETLLRHLESARSEADDLRARLNRLVRTPADPDALGERVRLMLELARAEADAIVSTARRRAAAVRDRAAEAERRTAARLRAIDDVLARAEDVLAEEPRRPALHRAGLTAA
;
A
#
# COMPACT_ATOMS: atom_id res chain seq x y z
N MET A 1 -2.25 -19.51 -16.05
CA MET A 1 -1.09 -20.15 -16.70
C MET A 1 0.16 -19.50 -16.14
N THR A 2 0.84 -20.21 -15.25
CA THR A 2 2.18 -19.85 -14.75
C THR A 2 2.93 -21.17 -14.79
N SER A 3 3.93 -21.29 -15.67
CA SER A 3 4.74 -22.50 -15.72
C SER A 3 5.48 -22.62 -14.41
N ASP A 4 5.16 -23.67 -13.65
CA ASP A 4 6.01 -24.15 -12.58
C ASP A 4 7.28 -24.69 -13.24
N ALA A 5 8.31 -23.84 -13.27
CA ALA A 5 9.56 -24.12 -13.94
C ALA A 5 10.40 -25.04 -13.05
N LEU A 6 10.04 -26.33 -13.06
CA LEU A 6 10.87 -27.38 -12.48
C LEU A 6 12.32 -27.19 -12.97
N PRO A 7 13.32 -27.09 -12.07
CA PRO A 7 14.70 -26.90 -12.47
C PRO A 7 15.11 -27.97 -13.47
N LEU A 8 15.61 -27.54 -14.63
CA LEU A 8 16.22 -28.45 -15.58
C LEU A 8 17.39 -29.17 -14.87
N PRO A 9 17.57 -30.48 -15.07
CA PRO A 9 18.64 -31.22 -14.40
C PRO A 9 19.99 -30.59 -14.78
N VAL A 10 20.64 -29.98 -13.79
CA VAL A 10 21.91 -29.28 -13.97
C VAL A 10 22.97 -30.31 -14.35
N SER A 11 23.34 -30.36 -15.62
CA SER A 11 24.33 -31.32 -16.11
C SER A 11 25.73 -30.77 -15.83
N PHE A 12 26.42 -31.33 -14.85
CA PHE A 12 27.83 -31.04 -14.61
C PHE A 12 28.68 -31.40 -15.83
N ALA A 13 29.71 -30.62 -16.10
CA ALA A 13 30.70 -30.89 -17.13
C ALA A 13 31.44 -32.20 -16.86
N LEU A 14 31.89 -32.88 -17.91
CA LEU A 14 32.63 -34.15 -17.79
C LEU A 14 34.14 -33.91 -17.88
N ALA A 15 34.85 -34.32 -16.84
CA ALA A 15 36.30 -34.40 -16.78
C ALA A 15 36.80 -35.80 -17.18
N VAL A 16 38.13 -35.95 -17.34
CA VAL A 16 38.79 -37.22 -17.74
C VAL A 16 38.45 -38.41 -16.81
N ARG A 17 37.92 -38.15 -15.61
CA ARG A 17 37.45 -39.18 -14.64
C ARG A 17 36.16 -38.77 -13.91
N GLY A 18 35.08 -38.50 -14.65
CA GLY A 18 33.75 -38.26 -14.07
C GLY A 18 33.29 -36.82 -14.27
N TYR A 19 32.60 -36.24 -13.29
CA TYR A 19 32.19 -34.84 -13.34
C TYR A 19 33.30 -33.88 -12.92
N ASP A 20 33.22 -32.64 -13.38
CA ASP A 20 34.02 -31.53 -12.89
C ASP A 20 33.77 -31.33 -11.39
N ARG A 21 34.84 -31.36 -10.60
CA ARG A 21 34.74 -31.33 -9.15
C ARG A 21 34.45 -29.93 -8.62
N ASP A 22 35.03 -28.91 -9.23
CA ASP A 22 34.90 -27.54 -8.76
C ASP A 22 33.45 -27.06 -9.01
N GLN A 23 32.86 -27.45 -10.15
CA GLN A 23 31.44 -27.20 -10.45
C GLN A 23 30.48 -27.96 -9.52
N VAL A 24 30.79 -29.20 -9.15
CA VAL A 24 29.98 -29.98 -8.20
C VAL A 24 30.07 -29.38 -6.79
N ASP A 25 31.26 -29.03 -6.34
CA ASP A 25 31.49 -28.45 -5.01
C ASP A 25 30.84 -27.05 -4.89
N GLU A 26 30.88 -26.23 -5.95
CA GLU A 26 30.15 -24.94 -6.04
C GLU A 26 28.63 -25.13 -5.95
N HIS A 27 28.04 -26.00 -6.76
CA HIS A 27 26.60 -26.25 -6.74
C HIS A 27 26.12 -26.87 -5.40
N LEU A 28 26.94 -27.74 -4.78
CA LEU A 28 26.65 -28.24 -3.44
C LEU A 28 26.74 -27.13 -2.39
N ALA A 29 27.63 -26.15 -2.53
CA ALA A 29 27.67 -25.00 -1.62
C ALA A 29 26.43 -24.11 -1.78
N GLU A 30 26.00 -23.82 -3.01
CA GLU A 30 24.76 -23.10 -3.31
C GLU A 30 23.54 -23.80 -2.69
N LEU A 31 23.35 -25.09 -2.98
CA LEU A 31 22.22 -25.88 -2.48
C LEU A 31 22.19 -25.98 -0.96
N ASN A 32 23.35 -26.09 -0.30
CA ASN A 32 23.42 -26.08 1.16
C ASN A 32 23.01 -24.73 1.76
N GLU A 33 23.30 -23.61 1.09
CA GLU A 33 22.86 -22.29 1.53
C GLU A 33 21.36 -22.07 1.26
N GLU A 34 20.82 -22.53 0.12
CA GLU A 34 19.37 -22.56 -0.11
C GLU A 34 18.63 -23.36 0.96
N ILE A 35 19.12 -24.55 1.32
CA ILE A 35 18.55 -25.38 2.39
C ILE A 35 18.66 -24.67 3.76
N ARG A 36 19.75 -23.95 4.02
CA ARG A 36 19.91 -23.14 5.24
C ARG A 36 18.85 -22.04 5.31
N LEU A 37 18.69 -21.26 4.24
CA LEU A 37 17.71 -20.17 4.15
C LEU A 37 16.27 -20.70 4.30
N LEU A 38 15.91 -21.76 3.56
CA LEU A 38 14.59 -22.41 3.68
C LEU A 38 14.32 -22.96 5.09
N THR A 39 15.36 -23.43 5.79
CA THR A 39 15.25 -23.88 7.18
C THR A 39 14.97 -22.71 8.12
N LEU A 40 15.67 -21.58 7.95
CA LEU A 40 15.45 -20.36 8.74
C LEU A 40 14.04 -19.80 8.51
N ASP A 41 13.59 -19.72 7.25
CA ASP A 41 12.25 -19.24 6.89
C ASP A 41 11.15 -20.15 7.45
N ARG A 42 11.34 -21.47 7.39
CA ARG A 42 10.43 -22.46 8.00
C ARG A 42 10.33 -22.24 9.52
N ASP A 43 11.46 -22.10 10.19
CA ASP A 43 11.50 -21.98 11.65
C ASP A 43 10.91 -20.64 12.12
N ALA A 44 11.10 -19.56 11.35
CA ALA A 44 10.41 -18.29 11.56
C ALA A 44 8.88 -18.41 11.37
N ALA A 45 8.42 -19.08 10.31
CA ALA A 45 7.01 -19.31 10.05
C ALA A 45 6.33 -20.19 11.13
N ILE A 46 7.05 -21.17 11.68
CA ILE A 46 6.58 -21.98 12.83
C ILE A 46 6.41 -21.09 14.07
N ALA A 47 7.40 -20.25 14.40
CA ALA A 47 7.33 -19.35 15.55
C ALA A 47 6.20 -18.31 15.43
N GLU A 48 5.91 -17.82 14.21
CA GLU A 48 4.75 -16.97 13.94
C GLU A 48 3.43 -17.74 14.12
N ALA A 49 3.31 -18.95 13.55
CA ALA A 49 2.13 -19.79 13.67
C ALA A 49 1.79 -20.13 15.14
N GLU A 50 2.79 -20.45 15.96
CA GLU A 50 2.60 -20.64 17.41
C GLU A 50 2.13 -19.36 18.12
N THR A 51 2.64 -18.20 17.70
CA THR A 51 2.24 -16.90 18.25
C THR A 51 0.79 -16.58 17.91
N LEU A 52 0.38 -16.81 16.66
CA LEU A 52 -1.00 -16.66 16.21
C LEU A 52 -1.93 -17.64 16.93
N LEU A 53 -1.50 -18.88 17.19
CA LEU A 53 -2.26 -19.86 17.97
C LEU A 53 -2.50 -19.39 19.42
N ARG A 54 -1.48 -18.84 20.08
CA ARG A 54 -1.61 -18.23 21.42
C ARG A 54 -2.59 -17.06 21.43
N HIS A 55 -2.53 -16.17 20.44
CA HIS A 55 -3.46 -15.04 20.32
C HIS A 55 -4.91 -15.51 20.08
N LEU A 56 -5.09 -16.51 19.23
CA LEU A 56 -6.40 -17.10 18.92
C LEU A 56 -7.03 -17.77 20.15
N GLU A 57 -6.24 -18.43 20.99
CA GLU A 57 -6.74 -19.03 22.23
C GLU A 57 -7.07 -17.98 23.30
N SER A 58 -6.27 -16.91 23.43
CA SER A 58 -6.64 -15.75 24.29
C SER A 58 -7.98 -15.14 23.86
N ALA A 59 -8.13 -14.86 22.56
CA ALA A 59 -9.35 -14.27 22.02
C ALA A 59 -10.59 -15.17 22.18
N ARG A 60 -10.42 -16.50 22.13
CA ARG A 60 -11.49 -17.47 22.45
C ARG A 60 -11.88 -17.42 23.93
N SER A 61 -10.89 -17.47 24.82
CA SER A 61 -11.11 -17.35 26.26
C SER A 61 -11.84 -16.06 26.62
N GLU A 62 -11.38 -14.91 26.09
CA GLU A 62 -12.03 -13.60 26.26
C GLU A 62 -13.48 -13.58 25.73
N ALA A 63 -13.73 -14.18 24.57
CA ALA A 63 -15.07 -14.25 23.99
C ALA A 63 -16.03 -15.10 24.85
N ASP A 64 -15.55 -16.21 25.41
CA ASP A 64 -16.36 -17.06 26.30
C ASP A 64 -16.59 -16.42 27.67
N ASP A 65 -15.59 -15.69 28.19
CA ASP A 65 -15.70 -14.90 29.42
C ASP A 65 -16.72 -13.75 29.27
N LEU A 66 -16.73 -13.07 28.11
CA LEU A 66 -17.73 -12.07 27.75
C LEU A 66 -19.13 -12.67 27.57
N ARG A 67 -19.25 -13.82 26.91
CA ARG A 67 -20.52 -14.56 26.79
C ARG A 67 -21.05 -14.98 28.16
N ALA A 68 -20.19 -15.45 29.06
CA ALA A 68 -20.57 -15.83 30.41
C ALA A 68 -21.02 -14.61 31.25
N ARG A 69 -20.33 -13.46 31.14
CA ARG A 69 -20.74 -12.19 31.76
C ARG A 69 -22.10 -11.72 31.24
N LEU A 70 -22.29 -11.73 29.91
CA LEU A 70 -23.57 -11.36 29.28
C LEU A 70 -24.70 -12.28 29.71
N ASN A 71 -24.49 -13.60 29.71
CA ASN A 71 -25.49 -14.57 30.15
C ASN A 71 -25.87 -14.39 31.63
N ARG A 72 -24.91 -14.03 32.51
CA ARG A 72 -25.24 -13.64 33.90
C ARG A 72 -26.07 -12.36 33.95
N LEU A 73 -25.69 -11.32 33.19
CA LEU A 73 -26.40 -10.04 33.13
C LEU A 73 -27.84 -10.17 32.59
N VAL A 74 -28.08 -11.12 31.68
CA VAL A 74 -29.40 -11.41 31.09
C VAL A 74 -30.24 -12.32 31.98
N ARG A 75 -29.64 -13.30 32.69
CA ARG A 75 -30.38 -14.25 33.54
C ARG A 75 -30.66 -13.75 34.95
N THR A 76 -29.93 -12.75 35.45
CA THR A 76 -30.34 -12.02 36.66
C THR A 76 -31.58 -11.20 36.32
N PRO A 77 -32.75 -11.45 36.94
CA PRO A 77 -33.91 -10.58 36.77
C PRO A 77 -33.50 -9.20 37.28
N ALA A 78 -33.49 -8.21 36.40
CA ALA A 78 -33.25 -6.84 36.85
C ALA A 78 -34.41 -6.44 37.76
N ASP A 79 -34.07 -5.91 38.94
CA ASP A 79 -35.01 -5.18 39.78
C ASP A 79 -35.78 -4.17 38.91
N PRO A 80 -37.12 -4.10 38.93
CA PRO A 80 -37.90 -3.24 38.03
C PRO A 80 -37.39 -1.78 37.96
N ASP A 81 -36.90 -1.23 39.07
CA ASP A 81 -36.33 0.11 39.14
C ASP A 81 -34.96 0.23 38.44
N ALA A 82 -34.15 -0.82 38.47
CA ALA A 82 -32.85 -0.88 37.78
C ALA A 82 -32.99 -0.92 36.25
N LEU A 83 -34.16 -1.32 35.73
CA LEU A 83 -34.46 -1.28 34.29
C LEU A 83 -34.45 0.16 33.77
N GLY A 84 -35.02 1.10 34.52
CA GLY A 84 -35.09 2.52 34.15
C GLY A 84 -33.74 3.22 34.19
N GLU A 85 -32.86 2.85 35.13
CA GLU A 85 -31.46 3.31 35.16
C GLU A 85 -30.68 2.78 33.95
N ARG A 86 -30.83 1.48 33.62
CA ARG A 86 -30.15 0.88 32.47
C ARG A 86 -30.59 1.47 31.13
N VAL A 87 -31.87 1.80 30.97
CA VAL A 87 -32.36 2.51 29.77
C VAL A 87 -31.79 3.92 29.68
N ARG A 88 -31.70 4.66 30.81
CA ARG A 88 -31.03 5.97 30.84
C ARG A 88 -29.55 5.86 30.45
N LEU A 89 -28.80 4.92 31.04
CA LEU A 89 -27.40 4.68 30.68
C LEU A 89 -27.23 4.29 29.19
N MET A 90 -28.10 3.43 28.65
CA MET A 90 -28.08 3.07 27.22
C MET A 90 -28.37 4.27 26.31
N LEU A 91 -29.29 5.16 26.70
CA LEU A 91 -29.59 6.38 25.96
C LEU A 91 -28.44 7.38 26.01
N GLU A 92 -27.77 7.53 27.16
CA GLU A 92 -26.55 8.35 27.29
C GLU A 92 -25.41 7.80 26.43
N LEU A 93 -25.18 6.48 26.46
CA LEU A 93 -24.15 5.84 25.64
C LEU A 93 -24.44 5.99 24.13
N ALA A 94 -25.70 5.77 23.72
CA ALA A 94 -26.14 5.97 22.34
C ALA A 94 -26.05 7.44 21.90
N ARG A 95 -26.27 8.39 22.82
CA ARG A 95 -26.09 9.83 22.57
C ARG A 95 -24.63 10.18 22.35
N ALA A 96 -23.74 9.70 23.22
CA ALA A 96 -22.30 9.88 23.09
C ALA A 96 -21.75 9.29 21.77
N GLU A 97 -22.22 8.10 21.39
CA GLU A 97 -21.87 7.46 20.11
C GLU A 97 -22.38 8.27 18.91
N ALA A 98 -23.63 8.75 18.95
CA ALA A 98 -24.17 9.61 17.90
C ALA A 98 -23.36 10.92 17.73
N ASP A 99 -22.97 11.56 18.83
CA ASP A 99 -22.14 12.76 18.82
C ASP A 99 -20.72 12.46 18.30
N ALA A 100 -20.14 11.30 18.63
CA ALA A 100 -18.86 10.82 18.10
C ALA A 100 -18.90 10.56 16.58
N ILE A 101 -19.99 9.94 16.09
CA ILE A 101 -20.25 9.73 14.66
C ILE A 101 -20.37 11.08 13.93
N VAL A 102 -21.20 12.00 14.45
CA VAL A 102 -21.39 13.35 13.86
C VAL A 102 -20.10 14.15 13.85
N SER A 103 -19.33 14.13 14.94
CA SER A 103 -18.00 14.75 15.04
C SER A 103 -17.04 14.18 13.99
N THR A 104 -17.02 12.86 13.82
CA THR A 104 -16.16 12.19 12.83
C THR A 104 -16.59 12.48 11.40
N ALA A 105 -17.90 12.51 11.11
CA ALA A 105 -18.43 12.92 9.82
C ALA A 105 -18.08 14.39 9.49
N ARG A 106 -18.17 15.30 10.46
CA ARG A 106 -17.74 16.71 10.30
C ARG A 106 -16.25 16.83 9.99
N ARG A 107 -15.37 16.11 10.72
CA ARG A 107 -13.92 16.10 10.43
C ARG A 107 -13.62 15.56 9.02
N ARG A 108 -14.29 14.47 8.60
CA ARG A 108 -14.15 13.91 7.24
C ARG A 108 -14.62 14.91 6.18
N ALA A 109 -15.76 15.56 6.38
CA ALA A 109 -16.29 16.56 5.46
C ALA A 109 -15.38 17.79 5.32
N ALA A 110 -14.80 18.28 6.41
CA ALA A 110 -13.80 19.34 6.38
C ALA A 110 -12.58 18.93 5.54
N ALA A 111 -11.97 17.78 5.87
CA ALA A 111 -10.81 17.27 5.14
C ALA A 111 -11.08 16.95 3.65
N VAL A 112 -12.33 16.74 3.23
CA VAL A 112 -12.69 16.64 1.80
C VAL A 112 -12.72 18.03 1.15
N ARG A 113 -13.30 19.05 1.81
CA ARG A 113 -13.30 20.43 1.32
C ARG A 113 -11.89 21.01 1.22
N ASP A 114 -11.04 20.76 2.21
CA ASP A 114 -9.67 21.26 2.22
C ASP A 114 -8.87 20.70 1.04
N ARG A 115 -8.97 19.38 0.78
CA ARG A 115 -8.37 18.73 -0.38
C ARG A 115 -8.93 19.23 -1.72
N ALA A 116 -10.23 19.54 -1.79
CA ALA A 116 -10.83 20.13 -2.97
C ALA A 116 -10.27 21.54 -3.23
N ALA A 117 -10.22 22.40 -2.21
CA ALA A 117 -9.64 23.74 -2.30
C ALA A 117 -8.12 23.72 -2.59
N GLU A 118 -7.39 22.69 -2.16
CA GLU A 118 -6.00 22.44 -2.57
C GLU A 118 -5.87 21.97 -4.02
N ALA A 119 -6.80 21.15 -4.51
CA ALA A 119 -6.84 20.74 -5.91
C ALA A 119 -7.16 21.94 -6.83
N GLU A 120 -8.16 22.75 -6.48
CA GLU A 120 -8.51 23.99 -7.19
C GLU A 120 -7.32 24.97 -7.23
N ARG A 121 -6.66 25.23 -6.09
CA ARG A 121 -5.46 26.07 -6.03
C ARG A 121 -4.32 25.54 -6.91
N ARG A 122 -4.08 24.22 -6.92
CA ARG A 122 -3.07 23.60 -7.80
C ARG A 122 -3.43 23.71 -9.28
N THR A 123 -4.69 23.51 -9.65
CA THR A 123 -5.17 23.69 -11.03
C THR A 123 -5.03 25.13 -11.48
N ALA A 124 -5.44 26.11 -10.66
CA ALA A 124 -5.29 27.53 -10.96
C ALA A 124 -3.82 27.95 -11.11
N ALA A 125 -2.92 27.44 -10.25
CA ALA A 125 -1.48 27.67 -10.37
C ALA A 125 -0.90 27.06 -11.65
N ARG A 126 -1.35 25.85 -12.03
CA ARG A 126 -0.92 25.19 -13.27
C ARG A 126 -1.39 25.92 -14.53
N LEU A 127 -2.62 26.46 -14.54
CA LEU A 127 -3.12 27.26 -15.65
C LEU A 127 -2.28 28.53 -15.84
N ARG A 128 -2.04 29.30 -14.77
CA ARG A 128 -1.16 30.48 -14.83
C ARG A 128 0.24 30.14 -15.34
N ALA A 129 0.82 29.02 -14.90
CA ALA A 129 2.14 28.59 -15.38
C ALA A 129 2.15 28.20 -16.87
N ILE A 130 1.00 27.77 -17.43
CA ILE A 130 0.83 27.54 -18.87
C ILE A 130 0.72 28.88 -19.59
N ASP A 131 -0.10 29.80 -19.09
CA ASP A 131 -0.27 31.15 -19.65
C ASP A 131 1.09 31.90 -19.69
N ASP A 132 1.87 31.83 -18.61
CA ASP A 132 3.24 32.38 -18.50
C ASP A 132 4.22 31.75 -19.50
N VAL A 133 4.02 30.50 -19.93
CA VAL A 133 4.86 29.83 -20.93
C VAL A 133 4.43 30.20 -22.34
N LEU A 134 3.11 30.33 -22.58
CA LEU A 134 2.57 30.78 -23.85
C LEU A 134 3.01 32.22 -24.16
N ALA A 135 2.89 33.14 -23.20
CA ALA A 135 3.35 34.52 -23.36
C ALA A 135 4.85 34.60 -23.73
N ARG A 136 5.72 33.85 -23.04
CA ARG A 136 7.16 33.78 -23.38
C ARG A 136 7.42 33.17 -24.77
N ALA A 137 6.59 32.24 -25.22
CA ALA A 137 6.71 31.66 -26.56
C ALA A 137 6.28 32.67 -27.64
N GLU A 138 5.24 33.47 -27.38
CA GLU A 138 4.82 34.57 -28.25
C GLU A 138 5.90 35.66 -28.36
N ASP A 139 6.53 36.03 -27.24
CA ASP A 139 7.68 36.95 -27.22
C ASP A 139 8.83 36.44 -28.10
N VAL A 140 9.25 35.18 -27.93
CA VAL A 140 10.34 34.56 -28.72
C VAL A 140 9.99 34.44 -30.21
N LEU A 141 8.72 34.18 -30.56
CA LEU A 141 8.26 34.15 -31.96
C LEU A 141 8.20 35.55 -32.58
N ALA A 142 7.93 36.60 -31.78
CA ALA A 142 8.03 37.98 -32.22
C ALA A 142 9.49 38.43 -32.44
N GLU A 143 10.46 37.79 -31.78
CA GLU A 143 11.89 38.03 -31.96
C GLU A 143 12.54 37.28 -33.15
N GLU A 144 11.84 36.37 -33.85
CA GLU A 144 12.43 35.69 -35.03
C GLU A 144 12.76 36.66 -36.19
N PRO A 145 14.04 36.80 -36.60
CA PRO A 145 14.39 37.68 -37.70
C PRO A 145 14.04 37.03 -39.06
N ARG A 146 13.32 37.77 -39.91
CA ARG A 146 13.03 37.39 -41.30
C ARG A 146 14.30 36.94 -42.03
N ARG A 147 14.47 35.64 -42.24
CA ARG A 147 15.58 35.09 -43.04
C ARG A 147 15.48 35.61 -44.48
N PRO A 148 16.53 36.25 -45.02
CA PRO A 148 16.48 36.77 -46.39
C PRO A 148 16.46 35.61 -47.39
N ALA A 149 15.50 35.64 -48.30
CA ALA A 149 15.45 34.70 -49.42
C ALA A 149 16.64 34.96 -50.36
N LEU A 150 17.61 34.03 -50.38
CA LEU A 150 18.73 34.07 -51.31
C LEU A 150 18.25 33.78 -52.74
N HIS A 151 17.89 34.82 -53.49
CA HIS A 151 17.59 34.66 -54.91
C HIS A 151 18.83 34.88 -55.79
N ARG A 152 19.09 33.88 -56.62
CA ARG A 152 20.22 33.73 -57.53
C ARG A 152 19.97 34.45 -58.87
N ALA A 153 20.93 35.25 -59.31
CA ALA A 153 21.21 35.72 -60.69
C ALA A 153 22.66 36.25 -60.65
N GLY A 154 23.60 36.03 -61.57
CA GLY A 154 23.60 35.88 -63.04
C GLY A 154 24.65 36.90 -63.55
N LEU A 155 25.78 36.50 -64.17
CA LEU A 155 26.00 36.53 -65.63
C LEU A 155 25.32 37.75 -66.32
N THR A 156 25.93 38.69 -67.05
CA THR A 156 27.29 38.94 -67.64
C THR A 156 27.47 40.48 -67.81
N ALA A 157 28.56 41.10 -68.33
CA ALA A 157 29.77 40.66 -69.06
C ALA A 157 30.93 41.68 -68.91
N ALA A 158 32.15 41.26 -69.27
CA ALA A 158 33.19 42.07 -69.91
C ALA A 158 34.11 41.11 -70.72
#